data_AF-A0A353PUY1-F1
#
_entry.id   AF-A0A353PUY1-F1
#
_cell.length_a   1.000
_cell.length_b   1.000
_cell.length_c   1.000
_cell.angle_alpha   90.00
_cell.angle_beta   90.00
_cell.angle_gamma   90.00
#
_symmetry.space_group_name_H-M   'P 1'
#
loop_
_entity.id
_entity.type
_entity.pdbx_description
1 polymer ?
#
loop_
_entity_poly.entity_id
_entity_poly.type
_entity_poly.pdbx_seq_one_letter_code
_entity_poly.pdbx_strand_id
1 'polypeptide(L)'
;MQKIKALNKNEIEKHYQTFSPLEITPKIHIFPELDSTNSYAKQFLKENPLESHGSIIIAEKQNAGRGRLGRSFASNTDEGLYISFILNTDNLPVPLITPYVSLALVRSIKSIWT
;
A
#
# COMPACT_ATOMS: atom_id res chain seq x y z
N MET A 1 20.00 0.21 -21.65
CA MET A 1 18.85 -0.66 -21.34
C MET A 1 17.86 0.13 -20.52
N GLN A 2 16.63 0.31 -21.00
CA GLN A 2 15.54 0.87 -20.19
C GLN A 2 15.25 -0.12 -19.05
N LYS A 3 15.33 0.33 -17.78
CA LYS A 3 14.93 -0.49 -16.63
C LYS A 3 13.47 -0.91 -16.83
N ILE A 4 13.19 -2.20 -16.72
CA ILE A 4 11.81 -2.70 -16.65
C ILE A 4 11.23 -2.12 -15.36
N LYS A 5 10.21 -1.27 -15.48
CA LYS A 5 9.50 -0.74 -14.31
C LYS A 5 8.71 -1.89 -13.69
N ALA A 6 9.11 -2.35 -12.51
CA ALA A 6 8.49 -3.49 -11.84
C ALA A 6 7.00 -3.25 -11.51
N LEU A 7 6.60 -1.99 -11.31
CA LEU A 7 5.22 -1.61 -11.00
C LEU A 7 4.50 -1.04 -12.22
N ASN A 8 3.43 -1.71 -12.66
CA ASN A 8 2.54 -1.26 -13.72
C ASN A 8 1.18 -0.89 -13.16
N LYS A 9 0.85 0.41 -13.21
CA LYS A 9 -0.42 0.95 -12.65
C LYS A 9 -1.65 0.29 -13.27
N ASN A 10 -1.69 0.16 -14.60
CA ASN A 10 -2.86 -0.34 -15.32
C ASN A 10 -3.13 -1.81 -14.99
N GLU A 11 -2.08 -2.63 -14.90
CA GLU A 11 -2.21 -4.03 -14.49
C GLU A 11 -2.68 -4.16 -13.04
N ILE A 12 -2.12 -3.35 -12.13
CA ILE A 12 -2.53 -3.35 -10.72
C ILE A 12 -4.02 -2.96 -10.58
N GLU A 13 -4.47 -1.92 -11.29
CA GLU A 13 -5.87 -1.49 -11.27
C GLU A 13 -6.81 -2.58 -11.80
N LYS A 14 -6.45 -3.21 -12.92
CA LYS A 14 -7.21 -4.31 -13.51
C LYS A 14 -7.32 -5.51 -12.56
N HIS A 15 -6.21 -5.91 -11.95
CA HIS A 15 -6.20 -7.02 -10.99
C HIS A 15 -7.00 -6.67 -9.73
N TYR A 16 -6.88 -5.45 -9.21
CA TYR A 16 -7.64 -5.05 -8.03
C TYR A 16 -9.15 -5.17 -8.25
N GLN A 17 -9.66 -4.66 -9.37
CA GLN A 17 -11.10 -4.75 -9.70
C GLN A 17 -11.59 -6.20 -9.80
N THR A 18 -10.71 -7.13 -10.13
CA THR A 18 -11.03 -8.56 -10.24
C THR A 18 -11.14 -9.24 -8.87
N PHE A 19 -10.32 -8.82 -7.89
CA PHE A 19 -10.18 -9.51 -6.60
C PHE A 19 -10.79 -8.75 -5.40
N SER A 20 -11.07 -7.45 -5.55
CA SER A 20 -11.62 -6.65 -4.47
C SER A 20 -13.10 -6.98 -4.25
N PRO A 21 -13.49 -7.39 -3.03
CA PRO A 21 -14.90 -7.56 -2.68
C PRO A 21 -15.59 -6.22 -2.41
N LEU A 22 -14.85 -5.10 -2.40
CA LEU A 22 -15.39 -3.77 -2.16
C LEU A 22 -15.96 -3.19 -3.46
N GLU A 23 -17.20 -2.72 -3.42
CA GLU A 23 -17.85 -1.96 -4.49
C GLU A 23 -17.34 -0.51 -4.54
N ILE A 24 -16.01 -0.33 -4.47
CA ILE A 24 -15.34 0.98 -4.54
C ILE A 24 -14.20 0.92 -5.56
N THR A 25 -14.02 2.00 -6.30
CA THR A 25 -12.86 2.18 -7.18
C THR A 25 -11.70 2.70 -6.34
N PRO A 26 -10.61 1.94 -6.15
CA PRO A 26 -9.47 2.42 -5.37
C PRO A 26 -8.73 3.50 -6.16
N LYS A 27 -8.20 4.49 -5.46
CA LYS A 27 -7.21 5.40 -6.05
C LYS A 27 -5.82 4.80 -5.84
N ILE A 28 -5.15 4.45 -6.93
CA ILE A 28 -3.81 3.86 -6.91
C ILE A 28 -2.77 4.94 -7.26
N HIS A 29 -1.96 5.28 -6.26
CA HIS A 29 -0.88 6.25 -6.37
C HIS A 29 0.46 5.51 -6.37
N ILE A 30 1.24 5.65 -7.44
CA ILE A 30 2.56 5.02 -7.57
C ILE A 30 3.60 6.11 -7.78
N PHE A 31 4.60 6.13 -6.90
CA PHE A 31 5.70 7.09 -6.92
C PHE A 31 7.03 6.38 -7.10
N PRO A 32 7.98 6.98 -7.84
CA PRO A 32 9.36 6.49 -7.84
C PRO A 32 10.00 6.66 -6.45
N GLU A 33 9.64 7.73 -5.73
CA GLU A 33 10.25 8.06 -4.45
C GLU A 33 9.29 8.91 -3.61
N LEU A 34 9.25 8.65 -2.30
CA LEU A 34 8.53 9.43 -1.29
C LEU A 34 9.36 9.52 -0.01
N ASP A 35 8.98 10.41 0.90
CA ASP A 35 9.48 10.35 2.28
C ASP A 35 8.97 9.10 2.99
N SER A 36 7.65 8.90 2.98
CA SER A 36 7.02 7.64 3.38
C SER A 36 5.63 7.51 2.75
N THR A 37 5.29 6.30 2.29
CA THR A 37 3.95 5.97 1.79
C THR A 37 2.88 6.24 2.84
N ASN A 38 3.17 5.96 4.11
CA ASN A 38 2.22 6.18 5.22
C ASN A 38 2.02 7.67 5.52
N SER A 39 3.07 8.48 5.42
CA SER A 39 2.96 9.94 5.57
C SER A 39 2.10 10.53 4.45
N TYR A 40 2.35 10.12 3.21
CA TYR A 40 1.54 10.55 2.07
C TYR A 40 0.09 10.09 2.20
N ALA A 41 -0.16 8.83 2.61
CA ALA A 41 -1.51 8.31 2.82
C ALA A 41 -2.31 9.14 3.84
N LYS A 42 -1.68 9.55 4.96
CA LYS A 42 -2.32 10.43 5.96
C LYS A 42 -2.64 11.81 5.40
N GLN A 43 -1.74 12.39 4.61
CA GLN A 43 -2.00 13.67 3.94
C GLN A 43 -3.15 13.54 2.96
N PHE A 44 -3.13 12.51 2.11
CA PHE A 44 -4.17 12.25 1.12
C PHE A 44 -5.55 12.07 1.76
N LEU A 45 -5.63 11.31 2.87
CA LEU A 45 -6.85 11.17 3.68
C LEU A 45 -7.36 12.52 4.19
N LYS A 46 -6.47 13.39 4.68
CA LYS A 46 -6.84 14.72 5.19
C LYS A 46 -7.41 15.61 4.07
N GLU A 47 -6.84 15.53 2.88
CA GLU A 47 -7.25 16.32 1.71
C GLU A 47 -8.51 15.74 1.02
N ASN A 48 -8.72 14.42 1.10
CA ASN A 48 -9.77 13.70 0.37
C ASN A 48 -10.56 12.75 1.29
N PRO A 49 -11.18 13.22 2.39
CA PRO A 49 -11.71 12.36 3.43
C PRO A 49 -12.78 11.37 2.94
N LEU A 50 -13.65 11.78 2.03
CA LEU A 50 -14.76 10.95 1.51
C LEU A 50 -14.33 9.94 0.44
N GLU A 51 -13.20 10.19 -0.25
CA GLU A 51 -12.77 9.42 -1.42
C GLU A 51 -11.51 8.60 -1.16
N SER A 52 -10.99 8.64 0.07
CA SER A 52 -9.71 8.02 0.42
C SER A 52 -9.84 6.55 0.79
N HIS A 53 -11.02 6.08 1.19
CA HIS A 53 -11.24 4.67 1.51
C HIS A 53 -10.90 3.77 0.31
N GLY A 54 -10.12 2.71 0.56
CA GLY A 54 -9.65 1.79 -0.47
C GLY A 54 -8.43 2.28 -1.25
N SER A 55 -7.96 3.51 -1.02
CA SER A 55 -6.80 4.04 -1.74
C SER A 55 -5.51 3.31 -1.36
N ILE A 56 -4.64 3.16 -2.35
CA ILE A 56 -3.37 2.43 -2.25
C ILE A 56 -2.24 3.38 -2.65
N ILE A 57 -1.25 3.50 -1.78
CA ILE A 57 -0.07 4.32 -1.99
C ILE A 57 1.12 3.38 -2.10
N ILE A 58 1.84 3.44 -3.21
CA ILE A 58 3.02 2.62 -3.48
C ILE A 58 4.19 3.53 -3.79
N ALA A 59 5.37 3.22 -3.25
CA ALA A 59 6.61 3.87 -3.64
C ALA A 59 7.66 2.81 -4.00
N GLU A 60 8.48 3.09 -5.02
CA GLU A 60 9.66 2.27 -5.32
C GLU A 60 10.77 2.50 -4.29
N LYS A 61 10.83 3.68 -3.65
CA LYS A 61 11.79 4.04 -2.61
C LYS A 61 11.15 4.93 -1.53
N GLN A 62 11.60 4.80 -0.27
CA GLN A 62 11.28 5.76 0.80
C GLN A 62 12.55 6.37 1.42
N ASN A 63 12.62 7.71 1.52
CA ASN A 63 13.74 8.43 2.13
C ASN A 63 13.67 8.51 3.65
N ALA A 64 12.45 8.50 4.20
CA ALA A 64 12.17 8.64 5.62
C ALA A 64 11.17 7.56 6.06
N GLY A 65 11.39 6.32 5.60
CA GLY A 65 10.58 5.16 5.96
C GLY A 65 10.48 5.00 7.49
N ARG A 66 9.26 4.82 8.00
CA ARG A 66 8.99 4.76 9.45
C ARG A 66 8.50 3.38 9.86
N GLY A 67 9.24 2.75 10.75
CA GLY A 67 8.86 1.54 11.45
C GLY A 67 8.13 1.83 12.77
N ARG A 68 7.78 0.77 13.49
CA ARG A 68 7.11 0.84 14.79
C ARG A 68 8.01 1.52 15.83
N LEU A 69 7.40 2.27 16.74
CA LEU A 69 8.09 2.97 17.84
C LEU A 69 9.20 3.92 17.36
N GLY A 70 8.97 4.59 16.23
CA GLY A 70 9.89 5.62 15.71
C GLY A 70 11.18 5.08 15.10
N ARG A 71 11.33 3.77 14.91
CA ARG A 71 12.48 3.18 14.23
C ARG A 71 12.47 3.54 12.75
N SER A 72 13.66 3.68 12.16
CA SER A 72 13.80 3.80 10.71
C SER A 72 13.40 2.48 10.01
N PHE A 73 12.84 2.59 8.82
CA PHE A 73 12.52 1.46 7.96
C PHE A 73 13.24 1.65 6.63
N ALA A 74 14.23 0.79 6.33
CA ALA A 74 15.00 0.85 5.11
C ALA A 74 14.11 0.54 3.90
N SER A 75 14.23 1.32 2.83
CA SER A 75 13.34 1.21 1.67
C SER A 75 14.01 1.69 0.39
N ASN A 76 15.01 0.94 -0.10
CA ASN A 76 15.67 1.27 -1.36
C ASN A 76 14.89 0.74 -2.57
N THR A 77 15.13 1.38 -3.72
CA THR A 77 14.63 0.93 -5.02
C THR A 77 15.05 -0.50 -5.31
N ASP A 78 14.15 -1.29 -5.90
CA ASP A 78 14.37 -2.68 -6.32
C ASP A 78 14.66 -3.69 -5.19
N GLU A 79 14.58 -3.29 -3.90
CA GLU A 79 14.81 -4.18 -2.74
C GLU A 79 13.52 -4.68 -2.07
N GLY A 80 12.37 -4.06 -2.38
CA GLY A 80 11.12 -4.40 -1.71
C GLY A 80 9.91 -3.67 -2.29
N LEU A 81 8.74 -4.03 -1.78
CA LEU A 81 7.46 -3.43 -2.14
C LEU A 81 6.94 -2.59 -0.97
N TYR A 82 6.97 -1.26 -1.11
CA TYR A 82 6.56 -0.34 -0.06
C TYR A 82 5.15 0.17 -0.33
N ILE A 83 4.19 -0.26 0.49
CA ILE A 83 2.76 0.01 0.29
C ILE A 83 2.11 0.54 1.57
N SER A 84 1.14 1.43 1.41
CA SER A 84 0.18 1.79 2.46
C SER A 84 -1.25 1.79 1.92
N PHE A 85 -2.18 1.29 2.72
CA PHE A 85 -3.61 1.21 2.40
C PHE A 85 -4.38 2.17 3.31
N ILE A 86 -5.39 2.85 2.76
CA ILE A 86 -6.32 3.67 3.54
C ILE A 86 -7.63 2.90 3.69
N LEU A 87 -7.99 2.56 4.92
CA LEU A 87 -9.19 1.81 5.24
C LEU A 87 -10.06 2.61 6.22
N ASN A 88 -11.37 2.66 5.96
CA ASN A 88 -12.33 3.09 6.97
C ASN A 88 -12.47 1.94 7.98
N THR A 89 -12.35 2.26 9.27
CA THR A 89 -12.37 1.30 10.37
C THR A 89 -13.60 1.41 11.25
N ASP A 90 -14.62 2.18 10.88
CA ASP A 90 -15.83 2.43 11.70
C ASP A 90 -16.50 1.12 12.17
N ASN A 91 -16.43 0.07 11.35
CA ASN A 91 -16.99 -1.25 11.63
C ASN A 91 -15.93 -2.35 11.81
N LEU A 92 -14.65 -1.99 12.00
CA LEU A 92 -13.55 -2.95 12.10
C LEU A 92 -13.00 -3.00 13.54
N PRO A 93 -12.65 -4.19 14.06
CA PRO A 93 -11.93 -4.31 15.31
C PRO A 93 -10.49 -3.81 15.11
N VAL A 94 -10.25 -2.52 15.35
CA VAL A 94 -8.96 -1.83 15.14
C VAL A 94 -7.76 -2.61 15.70
N PRO A 95 -7.81 -3.21 16.90
CA PRO A 95 -6.68 -3.98 17.43
C PRO A 95 -6.29 -5.20 16.57
N LEU A 96 -7.22 -5.74 15.78
CA LEU A 96 -7.01 -6.93 14.94
C LEU A 96 -6.56 -6.62 13.52
N ILE A 97 -6.52 -5.34 13.10
CA ILE A 97 -6.11 -4.98 11.74
C ILE A 97 -4.68 -5.45 11.46
N THR A 98 -3.75 -5.25 12.39
CA THR A 98 -2.35 -5.67 12.23
C THR A 98 -2.20 -7.18 12.03
N PRO A 99 -2.77 -8.07 12.88
CA PRO A 99 -2.70 -9.51 12.64
C PRO A 99 -3.43 -9.95 11.36
N TYR A 100 -4.56 -9.33 10.99
CA TYR A 100 -5.24 -9.65 9.73
C TYR A 100 -4.38 -9.30 8.51
N VAL A 101 -3.75 -8.12 8.48
CA VAL A 101 -2.83 -7.73 7.40
C VAL A 101 -1.63 -8.68 7.35
N SER A 102 -1.11 -9.11 8.50
CA SER A 102 0.00 -10.07 8.56
C SER A 102 -0.38 -11.42 7.94
N LEU A 103 -1.58 -11.94 8.27
CA LEU A 103 -2.08 -13.18 7.69
C LEU A 103 -2.34 -13.06 6.18
N ALA A 104 -2.92 -11.95 5.74
CA ALA A 104 -3.14 -11.66 4.33
C ALA A 104 -1.81 -11.65 3.56
N LEU A 105 -0.79 -10.97 4.07
CA LEU A 105 0.54 -10.93 3.46
C LEU A 105 1.16 -12.33 3.31
N VAL A 106 1.11 -13.16 4.37
CA VAL A 106 1.61 -14.54 4.31
C VAL A 106 0.89 -15.35 3.24
N ARG A 107 -0.44 -15.21 3.14
CA ARG A 107 -1.24 -15.90 2.10
C ARG A 107 -0.85 -15.44 0.69
N SER A 108 -0.70 -14.13 0.48
CA SER A 108 -0.30 -13.56 -0.83
C SER A 108 1.10 -13.99 -1.27
N ILE A 109 2.06 -14.07 -0.35
CA ILE A 109 3.41 -14.55 -0.69
C ILE A 109 3.37 -16.05 -1.01
N LYS A 110 2.65 -16.85 -0.20
CA LYS A 110 2.52 -18.29 -0.44
C LYS A 110 1.86 -18.62 -1.78
N SER A 111 0.87 -17.84 -2.23
CA SER A 111 0.22 -18.09 -3.52
C SER A 111 1.11 -17.85 -4.74
N ILE A 112 2.25 -17.18 -4.57
CA ILE A 112 3.24 -16.94 -5.65
C ILE A 112 4.40 -17.94 -5.55
N TRP A 113 4.71 -18.40 -4.33
CA TRP A 113 5.84 -19.29 -4.07
C TRP A 113 5.51 -20.77 -4.30
N THR A 114 4.25 -21.17 -4.10
CA THR A 114 3.81 -22.58 -4.16
C THR A 114 3.04 -22.83 -5.45
#